data_AF-A0A1H5F233-F1
#
_entry.id   AF-A0A1H5F233-F1
#
_cell.length_a   1.000
_cell.length_b   1.000
_cell.length_c   1.000
_cell.angle_alpha   90.00
_cell.angle_beta   90.00
_cell.angle_gamma   90.00
#
_symmetry.space_group_name_H-M   'P 1'
#
loop_
_entity.id
_entity.type
_entity.pdbx_description
1 polymer ?
#
loop_
_entity_poly.entity_id
_entity_poly.type
_entity_poly.pdbx_seq_one_letter_code
_entity_poly.pdbx_strand_id
1 'polypeptide(L)'
;MDQRPATNEELRPQEFEDREEWCTRAELRDWGYTDAGIDQLFGPETTGPGGVIGWARAHVDHVEDTVVAPAIRLVREGFVDSEAVTDVLSRAFM
;
A
#
# COMPACT_ATOMS: atom_id res chain seq x y z
N MET A 1 -28.26 -26.33 -33.76
CA MET A 1 -27.11 -25.42 -33.90
C MET A 1 -27.60 -24.05 -33.42
N ASP A 2 -27.74 -23.89 -32.11
CA ASP A 2 -26.73 -23.30 -31.20
C ASP A 2 -26.42 -21.84 -31.55
N GLN A 3 -27.19 -20.93 -30.95
CA GLN A 3 -26.71 -19.57 -30.65
C GLN A 3 -26.51 -19.52 -29.14
N ARG A 4 -25.27 -19.73 -28.70
CA ARG A 4 -24.84 -19.40 -27.33
C ARG A 4 -24.83 -17.88 -27.18
N PRO A 5 -25.38 -17.31 -26.09
CA PRO A 5 -25.18 -15.90 -25.80
C PRO A 5 -23.72 -15.67 -25.39
N ALA A 6 -23.17 -14.52 -25.79
CA ALA A 6 -21.81 -14.09 -25.50
C ALA A 6 -21.49 -14.29 -24.01
N THR A 7 -20.64 -15.26 -23.71
CA THR A 7 -20.17 -15.53 -22.36
C THR A 7 -18.90 -14.73 -22.18
N ASN A 8 -18.89 -13.85 -21.16
CA ASN A 8 -17.75 -13.11 -20.63
C ASN A 8 -16.80 -12.53 -21.67
N GLU A 9 -16.85 -11.20 -21.83
CA GLU A 9 -15.68 -10.40 -22.16
C GLU A 9 -14.48 -10.98 -21.39
N GLU A 10 -13.62 -11.70 -22.09
CA GLU A 10 -12.27 -12.00 -21.65
C GLU A 10 -11.63 -10.64 -21.42
N LEU A 11 -11.67 -10.18 -20.17
CA LEU A 11 -10.80 -9.12 -19.67
C LEU A 11 -9.43 -9.39 -20.29
N ARG A 12 -8.96 -8.43 -21.09
CA ARG A 12 -7.79 -8.66 -21.94
C ARG A 12 -6.62 -9.00 -21.01
N PRO A 13 -5.72 -9.92 -21.39
CA PRO A 13 -4.59 -10.31 -20.53
C PRO A 13 -3.82 -9.12 -19.93
N GLN A 14 -3.75 -7.99 -20.65
CA GLN A 14 -3.12 -6.75 -20.17
C GLN A 14 -3.83 -6.08 -18.98
N GLU A 15 -5.16 -6.15 -18.88
CA GLU A 15 -5.91 -5.52 -17.78
C GLU A 15 -5.70 -6.24 -16.43
N PHE A 16 -5.29 -7.51 -16.46
CA PHE A 16 -4.92 -8.26 -15.27
C PHE A 16 -3.49 -7.94 -14.80
N GLU A 17 -2.53 -7.88 -15.72
CA GLU A 17 -1.14 -7.49 -15.41
C GLU A 17 -1.08 -6.05 -14.86
N ASP A 18 -1.80 -5.11 -15.49
CA ASP A 18 -1.86 -3.71 -15.03
C ASP A 18 -2.48 -3.56 -13.63
N ARG A 19 -3.36 -4.50 -13.23
CA ARG A 19 -3.97 -4.51 -11.90
C ARG A 19 -3.02 -5.05 -10.84
N GLU A 20 -2.18 -6.03 -11.17
CA GLU A 20 -1.13 -6.52 -10.26
C GLU A 20 -0.09 -5.42 -9.94
N GLU A 21 0.01 -4.41 -10.81
CA GLU A 21 0.86 -3.23 -10.62
C GLU A 21 0.20 -2.11 -9.79
N TRP A 22 -1.01 -2.28 -9.26
CA TRP A 22 -1.70 -1.26 -8.46
C TRP A 22 -2.14 -1.76 -7.08
N CYS A 23 -2.12 -0.86 -6.10
CA CYS A 23 -2.53 -1.12 -4.73
C CYS A 23 -3.62 -0.15 -4.31
N THR A 24 -4.73 -0.69 -3.84
CA THR A 24 -5.85 0.04 -3.30
C THR A 24 -5.65 0.35 -1.81
N ARG A 25 -6.37 1.33 -1.30
CA ARG A 25 -6.37 1.62 0.14
C ARG A 25 -6.86 0.45 0.98
N ALA A 26 -7.79 -0.36 0.46
CA ALA A 26 -8.26 -1.55 1.16
C ALA A 26 -7.12 -2.56 1.37
N GLU A 27 -6.30 -2.81 0.35
CA GLU A 27 -5.15 -3.71 0.45
C GLU A 27 -4.09 -3.19 1.43
N LEU A 28 -3.80 -1.88 1.42
CA LEU A 28 -2.90 -1.27 2.40
C LEU A 28 -3.41 -1.43 3.84
N ARG A 29 -4.73 -1.32 4.06
CA ARG A 29 -5.32 -1.61 5.38
C ARG A 29 -5.20 -3.08 5.75
N ASP A 30 -5.41 -3.99 4.82
CA ASP A 30 -5.26 -5.43 5.05
C ASP A 30 -3.81 -5.80 5.42
N TRP A 31 -2.82 -5.01 4.98
CA TRP A 31 -1.42 -5.16 5.38
C TRP A 31 -1.09 -4.52 6.74
N GLY A 32 -2.04 -3.80 7.33
CA GLY A 32 -1.94 -3.25 8.68
C GLY A 32 -1.71 -1.74 8.76
N TYR A 33 -1.73 -1.01 7.64
CA TYR A 33 -1.66 0.45 7.69
C TYR A 33 -2.99 1.06 8.15
N THR A 34 -2.91 2.13 8.94
CA THR A 34 -4.08 2.96 9.28
C THR A 34 -4.33 3.99 8.18
N ASP A 35 -5.55 4.50 8.03
CA ASP A 35 -5.85 5.51 7.00
C ASP A 35 -4.95 6.76 7.15
N ALA A 36 -4.69 7.21 8.39
CA ALA A 36 -3.78 8.33 8.65
C ALA A 36 -2.32 8.01 8.24
N GLY A 37 -1.86 6.79 8.50
CA GLY A 37 -0.53 6.35 8.06
C GLY A 37 -0.43 6.26 6.54
N ILE A 38 -1.49 5.80 5.88
CA ILE A 38 -1.58 5.73 4.41
C ILE A 38 -1.44 7.13 3.81
N ASP A 39 -2.22 8.09 4.31
CA ASP A 39 -2.19 9.47 3.82
C ASP A 39 -0.82 10.12 4.01
N GLN A 40 -0.15 9.84 5.14
CA GLN A 40 1.16 10.39 5.44
C GLN A 40 2.29 9.75 4.64
N LEU A 41 2.26 8.44 4.42
CA LEU A 41 3.34 7.70 3.76
C LEU A 41 3.24 7.73 2.25
N PHE A 42 2.04 7.48 1.71
CA PHE A 42 1.85 7.27 0.29
C PHE A 42 1.23 8.48 -0.42
N GLY A 43 0.67 9.43 0.33
CA GLY A 43 -0.01 10.61 -0.19
C GLY A 43 -1.42 10.31 -0.70
N PRO A 44 -2.05 11.23 -1.46
CA PRO A 44 -3.41 11.03 -1.95
C PRO A 44 -3.49 9.90 -2.99
N GLU A 45 -4.64 9.23 -3.06
CA GLU A 45 -4.94 8.25 -4.10
C GLU A 45 -4.96 8.89 -5.49
N THR A 46 -4.60 8.10 -6.49
CA THR A 46 -4.63 8.49 -7.91
C THR A 46 -5.45 7.48 -8.72
N THR A 47 -5.95 7.91 -9.88
CA THR A 47 -6.63 7.00 -10.82
C THR A 47 -5.59 6.29 -11.68
N GLY A 48 -5.49 4.98 -11.51
CA GLY A 48 -4.63 4.08 -12.28
C GLY A 48 -5.31 3.48 -13.52
N PRO A 49 -4.61 2.55 -14.20
CA PRO A 49 -5.15 1.76 -15.29
C PRO A 49 -6.47 1.07 -14.91
N GLY A 50 -7.38 0.92 -15.87
CA GLY A 50 -8.70 0.33 -15.64
C GLY A 50 -9.61 1.11 -14.68
N GLY A 51 -9.23 2.34 -14.29
CA GLY A 51 -10.01 3.18 -13.38
C GLY A 51 -9.86 2.80 -11.89
N VAL A 52 -8.88 1.95 -11.56
CA VAL A 52 -8.58 1.59 -10.16
C VAL A 52 -8.10 2.83 -9.41
N ILE A 53 -8.63 3.08 -8.22
CA ILE A 53 -8.22 4.19 -7.36
C ILE A 53 -7.22 3.68 -6.32
N GLY A 54 -6.02 4.27 -6.28
CA GLY A 54 -4.95 3.83 -5.39
C GLY A 54 -3.57 4.37 -5.77
N TRP A 55 -2.56 3.54 -5.59
CA TRP A 55 -1.15 3.84 -5.85
C TRP A 55 -0.52 2.76 -6.72
N ALA A 56 0.45 3.14 -7.55
CA ALA A 56 1.27 2.17 -8.26
C ALA A 56 2.07 1.32 -7.24
N ARG A 57 2.14 0.01 -7.46
CA ARG A 57 2.86 -0.95 -6.62
C ARG A 57 4.31 -0.55 -6.43
N ALA A 58 4.97 -0.12 -7.51
CA ALA A 58 6.35 0.36 -7.46
C ALA A 58 6.55 1.59 -6.54
N HIS A 59 5.55 2.48 -6.44
CA HIS A 59 5.59 3.61 -5.50
C HIS A 59 5.45 3.12 -4.06
N VAL A 60 4.53 2.20 -3.80
CA VAL A 60 4.34 1.59 -2.48
C VAL A 60 5.62 0.87 -2.04
N ASP A 61 6.17 0.00 -2.88
CA ASP A 61 7.40 -0.73 -2.59
C ASP A 61 8.57 0.24 -2.32
N HIS A 62 8.69 1.33 -3.10
CA HIS A 62 9.71 2.34 -2.88
C HIS A 62 9.58 3.03 -1.50
N VAL A 63 8.36 3.41 -1.11
CA VAL A 63 8.11 4.02 0.21
C VAL A 63 8.39 3.02 1.33
N GLU A 64 7.99 1.75 1.15
CA GLU A 64 8.27 0.69 2.13
C GLU A 64 9.78 0.50 2.31
N ASP A 65 10.54 0.40 1.23
CA ASP A 65 11.99 0.18 1.27
C ASP A 65 12.77 1.38 1.82
N THR A 66 12.34 2.61 1.50
CA THR A 66 13.12 3.82 1.81
C THR A 66 12.68 4.53 3.08
N VAL A 67 11.44 4.32 3.55
CA VAL A 67 10.88 5.00 4.73
C VAL A 67 10.49 3.99 5.79
N VAL A 68 9.62 3.04 5.46
CA VAL A 68 9.00 2.16 6.47
C VAL A 68 10.01 1.17 7.04
N ALA A 69 10.72 0.42 6.20
CA ALA A 69 11.69 -0.57 6.63
C ALA A 69 12.85 0.07 7.43
N PRO A 70 13.45 1.21 7.01
CA PRO A 70 14.44 1.91 7.83
C PRO A 70 13.89 2.38 9.18
N ALA A 71 12.66 2.90 9.23
CA ALA A 71 12.03 3.31 10.48
C ALA A 71 11.80 2.11 11.42
N ILE A 72 11.30 0.99 10.91
CA ILE A 72 11.12 -0.25 11.69
C ILE A 72 12.46 -0.75 12.23
N ARG A 73 13.52 -0.73 11.41
CA ARG A 73 14.88 -1.12 11.83
C ARG A 73 15.41 -0.21 12.92
N LEU A 74 15.24 1.11 12.77
CA LEU A 74 15.63 2.07 13.81
C LEU A 74 14.91 1.79 15.13
N VAL A 75 13.61 1.51 15.10
CA VAL A 75 12.84 1.17 16.31
C VAL A 75 13.33 -0.14 16.94
N ARG A 76 13.59 -1.17 16.13
CA ARG A 76 14.00 -2.50 16.62
C ARG A 76 15.44 -2.57 17.11
N GLU A 77 16.34 -1.87 16.44
CA GLU A 77 17.79 -1.96 16.67
C GLU A 77 18.33 -0.77 17.48
N GLY A 78 17.65 0.38 17.43
CA GLY A 78 18.10 1.62 18.06
C GLY A 78 17.75 1.77 19.54
N PHE A 79 16.88 0.91 20.07
CA PHE A 79 16.40 0.99 21.45
C PHE A 79 16.61 -0.34 22.19
N VAL A 80 16.97 -0.24 23.46
CA VAL A 80 17.25 -1.40 24.31
C VAL A 80 15.97 -2.15 24.67
N ASP A 81 14.85 -1.44 24.81
CA ASP A 81 13.53 -1.99 25.08
C ASP A 81 12.43 -1.14 24.41
N SER A 82 11.20 -1.69 24.39
CA SER A 82 10.04 -1.07 23.76
C SER A 82 9.45 0.12 24.54
N GLU A 83 9.73 0.24 25.85
CA GLU A 83 9.27 1.39 26.63
C GLU A 83 10.02 2.65 26.22
N ALA A 84 11.34 2.53 25.96
CA ALA A 84 12.15 3.63 25.46
C ALA A 84 11.65 4.20 24.12
N VAL A 85 11.13 3.34 23.24
CA VAL A 85 10.48 3.76 21.98
C VAL A 85 9.25 4.62 22.26
N THR A 86 8.39 4.15 23.17
CA THR A 86 7.12 4.83 23.49
C THR A 86 7.35 6.19 24.12
N ASP A 87 8.36 6.30 24.99
CA ASP A 87 8.74 7.55 25.66
C ASP A 87 9.27 8.59 24.65
N VAL A 88 10.14 8.19 23.72
CA VAL A 88 10.63 9.08 22.65
C VAL A 88 9.49 9.53 21.74
N LEU A 89 8.62 8.62 21.31
CA LEU A 89 7.46 8.96 20.47
C LEU A 89 6.52 9.93 21.20
N SER A 90 6.23 9.68 22.49
CA SER A 90 5.34 10.54 23.29
C SER A 90 5.87 11.97 23.44
N ARG A 91 7.19 12.17 23.41
CA ARG A 91 7.81 13.51 23.42
C ARG A 91 7.81 14.18 22.05
N ALA A 92 7.91 13.40 20.97
CA ALA A 92 7.96 13.92 19.60
C ALA A 92 6.59 14.45 19.10
N PHE A 93 5.49 13.98 19.70
CA PHE A 93 4.12 14.39 19.38
C PHE A 93 3.50 15.36 20.41
N MET A 94 4.32 16.05 21.20
CA MET A 94 3.94 17.13 22.12
C MET A 94 4.06 18.49 21.42
#